data_AF-A0A8S1T8R7-F1
#
_entry.id   AF-A0A8S1T8R7-F1
#
_cell.length_a   1.000
_cell.length_b   1.000
_cell.length_c   1.000
_cell.angle_alpha   90.00
_cell.angle_beta   90.00
_cell.angle_gamma   90.00
#
_symmetry.space_group_name_H-M   'P 1'
#
loop_
_entity.id
_entity.type
_entity.pdbx_description
1 polymer ?
#
loop_
_entity_poly.entity_id
_entity_poly.type
_entity_poly.pdbx_seq_one_letter_code
_entity_poly.pdbx_strand_id
1 'polypeptide(L)'
;MQSILTQCECLDEEYKQLVMKIHDMLDDLSIVSLEFVNSKLEFLDKYSKTLKSSQIDARLHRNSQMRNLIEYIKMHKKTQVKSQAQSPPAKMAHHRPKYSFNEKAFSNLLYESMNQITQQKTQDNEADMQCSKSQALKQKSLNTLQILIKKQKNDQRKGNEDMFKLLQKCMNLIGGNKHLFDEHDELQQEYQRIVKNNKHISSKVNLEMKSYKIKQNISQLMASQESFKSYLNSII
;
A
#
# COMPACT_ATOMS: atom_id res chain seq x y z
N MET A 1 -25.22 -12.63 17.80
CA MET A 1 -24.77 -11.60 16.85
C MET A 1 -24.21 -10.44 17.68
N GLN A 2 -22.89 -10.24 17.72
CA GLN A 2 -22.32 -9.10 18.45
C GLN A 2 -22.57 -7.81 17.66
N SER A 3 -22.96 -6.73 18.33
CA SER A 3 -23.18 -5.42 17.71
C SER A 3 -21.86 -4.84 17.19
N ILE A 4 -21.92 -4.13 16.06
CA ILE A 4 -20.80 -3.39 15.45
C ILE A 4 -20.15 -2.45 16.47
N LEU A 5 -20.96 -1.82 17.33
CA LEU A 5 -20.48 -0.93 18.39
C LEU A 5 -19.61 -1.68 19.41
N THR A 6 -20.07 -2.84 19.87
CA THR A 6 -19.33 -3.70 20.82
C THR A 6 -18.02 -4.19 20.21
N GLN A 7 -17.99 -4.50 18.90
CA GLN A 7 -16.77 -4.88 18.21
C GLN A 7 -15.77 -3.72 18.13
N CYS A 8 -16.24 -2.50 17.84
CA CYS A 8 -15.39 -1.31 17.84
C CYS A 8 -14.81 -1.01 19.23
N GLU A 9 -15.60 -1.15 20.30
CA GLU A 9 -15.14 -0.98 21.68
C GLU A 9 -14.05 -1.99 22.04
N CYS A 10 -14.23 -3.27 21.70
CA CYS A 10 -13.20 -4.29 21.88
C CYS A 10 -11.88 -3.94 21.17
N LEU A 11 -11.96 -3.40 19.95
CA LEU A 11 -10.77 -2.98 19.19
C LEU A 11 -10.12 -1.72 19.77
N ASP A 12 -10.89 -0.83 20.38
CA ASP A 12 -10.38 0.35 21.07
C ASP A 12 -9.68 -0.02 22.39
N GLU A 13 -10.18 -1.02 23.11
CA GLU A 13 -9.48 -1.59 24.27
C GLU A 13 -8.21 -2.34 23.88
N GLU A 14 -8.25 -3.15 22.81
CA GLU A 14 -7.04 -3.79 22.26
C GLU A 14 -5.98 -2.74 21.89
N TYR A 15 -6.39 -1.63 21.29
CA TYR A 15 -5.48 -0.53 20.96
C TYR A 15 -4.80 0.03 22.22
N LYS A 16 -5.55 0.32 23.29
CA LYS A 16 -4.98 0.80 24.56
C LYS A 16 -3.95 -0.18 25.12
N GLN A 17 -4.27 -1.48 25.11
CA GLN A 17 -3.33 -2.52 25.56
C GLN A 17 -2.05 -2.55 24.71
N LEU A 18 -2.17 -2.40 23.39
CA LEU A 18 -1.03 -2.33 22.48
C LEU A 18 -0.18 -1.09 22.71
N VAL A 19 -0.80 0.07 22.98
CA VAL A 19 -0.09 1.31 23.34
C VAL A 19 0.72 1.11 24.61
N MET A 20 0.11 0.58 25.68
CA MET A 20 0.82 0.31 26.94
C MET A 20 2.00 -0.62 26.71
N LYS A 21 1.79 -1.73 26.01
CA LYS A 21 2.84 -2.70 25.68
C LYS A 21 4.00 -2.08 24.90
N ILE A 22 3.73 -1.14 23.99
CA ILE A 22 4.80 -0.43 23.28
C ILE A 22 5.61 0.44 24.25
N HIS A 23 4.94 1.19 25.14
CA HIS A 23 5.62 2.02 26.14
C HIS A 23 6.56 1.19 27.03
N ASP A 24 6.13 -0.01 27.45
CA ASP A 24 6.95 -0.95 28.23
C ASP A 24 8.17 -1.48 27.47
N MET A 25 8.19 -1.35 26.14
CA MET A 25 9.25 -1.87 25.26
C MET A 25 10.18 -0.78 24.72
N LEU A 26 9.96 0.49 25.09
CA LEU A 26 10.77 1.60 24.56
C LEU A 26 12.18 1.64 25.14
N ASP A 27 12.38 1.05 26.32
CA ASP A 27 13.68 0.92 26.94
C ASP A 27 14.64 0.11 26.04
N ASP A 28 15.90 0.52 25.97
CA ASP A 28 16.97 -0.09 25.15
C ASP A 28 16.86 0.08 23.62
N LEU A 29 15.99 0.97 23.12
CA LEU A 29 16.00 1.39 21.72
C LEU A 29 17.14 2.38 21.42
N SER A 30 17.60 2.38 20.16
CA SER A 30 18.44 3.47 19.66
C SER A 30 17.64 4.79 19.62
N ILE A 31 18.30 5.94 19.77
CA ILE A 31 17.65 7.26 19.71
C ILE A 31 16.81 7.42 18.43
N VAL A 32 17.35 6.98 17.30
CA VAL A 32 16.67 7.03 15.98
C VAL A 32 15.43 6.13 15.97
N SER A 33 15.54 4.90 16.48
CA SER A 33 14.40 3.98 16.55
C SER A 33 13.33 4.48 17.53
N LEU A 34 13.73 5.10 18.63
CA LEU A 34 12.82 5.70 19.61
C LEU A 34 12.05 6.89 19.00
N GLU A 35 12.73 7.80 18.30
CA GLU A 35 12.08 8.92 17.60
C GLU A 35 11.09 8.43 16.54
N PHE A 36 11.46 7.41 15.76
CA PHE A 36 10.57 6.80 14.78
C PHE A 36 9.31 6.21 15.44
N VAL A 37 9.48 5.43 16.51
CA VAL A 37 8.37 4.81 17.24
C VAL A 37 7.46 5.87 17.83
N ASN A 38 8.01 6.90 18.46
CA ASN A 38 7.23 8.00 19.05
C ASN A 38 6.45 8.78 17.98
N SER A 39 7.08 9.12 16.86
CA SER A 39 6.41 9.78 15.74
C SER A 39 5.26 8.93 15.17
N LYS A 40 5.47 7.61 15.05
CA LYS A 40 4.45 6.68 14.58
C LYS A 40 3.30 6.51 15.57
N LEU A 41 3.59 6.47 16.87
CA LEU A 41 2.58 6.44 17.94
C LEU A 41 1.71 7.69 17.92
N GLU A 42 2.34 8.88 17.82
CA GLU A 42 1.62 10.15 17.76
C GLU A 42 0.68 10.22 16.54
N PHE A 43 1.16 9.76 15.37
CA PHE A 43 0.32 9.66 14.18
C PHE A 43 -0.88 8.72 14.39
N LEU A 44 -0.66 7.54 14.98
CA LEU A 44 -1.71 6.56 15.21
C LEU A 44 -2.72 7.02 16.26
N ASP A 45 -2.30 7.79 17.27
CA ASP A 45 -3.19 8.41 18.24
C ASP A 45 -4.08 9.49 17.60
N LYS A 46 -3.49 10.37 16.78
CA LYS A 46 -4.27 11.35 16.00
C LYS A 46 -5.25 10.67 15.06
N TYR A 47 -4.80 9.62 14.36
CA TYR A 47 -5.68 8.83 13.49
C TYR A 47 -6.83 8.18 14.27
N SER A 48 -6.54 7.58 15.43
CA SER A 48 -7.53 6.97 16.32
C SER A 48 -8.66 7.94 16.71
N LYS A 49 -8.30 9.18 17.08
CA LYS A 49 -9.26 10.23 17.45
C LYS A 49 -10.18 10.67 16.31
N THR A 50 -9.79 10.42 15.06
CA THR A 50 -10.60 10.77 13.87
C THR A 50 -11.57 9.67 13.44
N LEU A 51 -11.52 8.49 14.06
CA LEU A 51 -12.36 7.35 13.67
C LEU A 51 -13.79 7.50 14.19
N LYS A 52 -14.76 7.34 13.28
CA LYS A 52 -16.19 7.26 13.64
C LYS A 52 -16.50 5.92 14.31
N SER A 53 -17.54 5.88 15.14
CA SER A 53 -17.93 4.69 15.93
C SER A 53 -18.26 3.43 15.10
N SER A 54 -18.61 3.56 13.83
CA SER A 54 -18.95 2.44 12.94
C SER A 54 -17.78 1.90 12.10
N GLN A 55 -16.59 2.52 12.15
CA GLN A 55 -15.47 2.18 11.26
C GLN A 55 -14.60 1.03 11.84
N ILE A 56 -15.09 -0.22 11.74
CA ILE A 56 -14.39 -1.41 12.23
C ILE A 56 -13.07 -1.65 11.49
N ASP A 57 -13.08 -1.61 10.15
CA ASP A 57 -11.89 -1.92 9.34
C ASP A 57 -10.72 -0.95 9.62
N ALA A 58 -11.05 0.32 9.88
CA ALA A 58 -10.05 1.32 10.23
C ALA A 58 -9.41 1.04 11.60
N ARG A 59 -10.18 0.54 12.57
CA ARG A 59 -9.67 0.11 13.88
C ARG A 59 -8.82 -1.16 13.76
N LEU A 60 -9.25 -2.13 12.95
CA LEU A 60 -8.46 -3.33 12.65
C LEU A 60 -7.10 -2.95 12.03
N HIS A 61 -7.11 -2.04 11.06
CA HIS A 61 -5.89 -1.54 10.43
C HIS A 61 -4.99 -0.80 11.43
N ARG A 62 -5.56 0.08 12.28
CA ARG A 62 -4.82 0.76 13.36
C ARG A 62 -4.14 -0.25 14.29
N ASN A 63 -4.86 -1.26 14.75
CA ASN A 63 -4.34 -2.28 15.66
C ASN A 63 -3.26 -3.15 14.99
N SER A 64 -3.43 -3.47 13.70
CA SER A 64 -2.40 -4.13 12.89
C SER A 64 -1.10 -3.30 12.81
N GLN A 65 -1.20 -1.99 12.58
CA GLN A 65 -0.04 -1.09 12.57
C GLN A 65 0.68 -1.06 13.92
N MET A 66 -0.07 -1.09 15.03
CA MET A 66 0.50 -1.18 16.38
C MET A 66 1.24 -2.51 16.61
N ARG A 67 0.67 -3.64 16.16
CA ARG A 67 1.34 -4.95 16.23
C ARG A 67 2.62 -4.98 15.40
N ASN A 68 2.62 -4.38 14.21
CA ASN A 68 3.81 -4.24 13.38
C ASN A 68 4.88 -3.37 14.05
N LEU A 69 4.46 -2.31 14.76
CA LEU A 69 5.37 -1.45 15.51
C LEU A 69 6.03 -2.20 16.68
N ILE A 70 5.30 -3.09 17.36
CA ILE A 70 5.86 -3.99 18.37
C ILE A 70 6.94 -4.90 17.76
N GLU A 71 6.68 -5.51 16.60
CA GLU A 71 7.68 -6.34 15.93
C GLU A 71 8.92 -5.55 15.50
N TYR A 72 8.72 -4.32 15.00
CA TYR A 72 9.83 -3.41 14.72
C TYR A 72 10.68 -3.15 15.98
N ILE A 73 10.06 -2.84 17.12
CA ILE A 73 10.78 -2.60 18.38
C ILE A 73 11.58 -3.83 18.80
N LYS A 74 11.01 -5.04 18.70
CA LYS A 74 11.73 -6.29 19.02
C LYS A 74 12.99 -6.48 18.17
N MET A 75 12.92 -6.18 16.89
CA MET A 75 14.05 -6.31 15.96
C MET A 75 15.14 -5.25 16.18
N HIS A 76 14.75 -4.10 16.72
CA HIS A 76 15.63 -2.95 16.93
C HIS A 76 16.06 -2.74 18.39
N LYS A 77 15.61 -3.60 19.31
CA LYS A 77 16.12 -3.61 20.67
C LYS A 77 17.61 -3.94 20.64
N LYS A 78 18.44 -3.11 21.27
CA LYS A 78 19.86 -3.41 21.43
C LYS A 78 19.99 -4.66 22.30
N THR A 79 20.15 -5.82 21.68
CA THR A 79 20.54 -7.02 22.41
C THR A 79 21.94 -6.77 22.96
N GLN A 80 22.05 -6.52 24.28
CA GLN A 80 23.31 -6.68 25.00
C GLN A 80 23.66 -8.19 25.06
N VAL A 81 23.78 -8.84 23.91
CA VAL A 81 24.49 -10.11 23.85
C VAL A 81 25.95 -9.72 23.82
N LYS A 82 26.63 -9.86 24.95
CA LYS A 82 28.09 -10.01 24.99
C LYS A 82 28.46 -11.10 23.98
N SER A 83 28.78 -10.73 22.75
CA SER A 83 29.26 -11.68 21.76
C SER A 83 30.70 -12.03 22.12
N GLN A 84 30.85 -13.00 23.01
CA GLN A 84 32.05 -13.84 23.08
C GLN A 84 32.08 -14.72 21.81
N ALA A 85 32.17 -14.10 20.64
CA ALA A 85 32.50 -14.80 19.41
C ALA A 85 34.02 -14.84 19.34
N GLN A 86 34.62 -15.89 19.91
CA GLN A 86 35.98 -16.28 19.57
C GLN A 86 36.01 -16.51 18.05
N SER A 87 36.69 -15.62 17.33
CA SER A 87 37.00 -15.83 15.92
C SER A 87 37.84 -17.11 15.78
N PRO A 88 37.50 -18.04 14.87
CA PRO A 88 38.37 -19.18 14.60
C PRO A 88 39.68 -18.69 13.97
N PRO A 89 40.83 -19.33 14.24
CA PRO A 89 42.11 -18.88 13.72
C PRO A 89 42.11 -18.99 12.18
N ALA A 90 42.49 -17.89 11.54
CA ALA A 90 42.56 -17.78 10.10
C ALA A 90 43.70 -18.64 9.55
N LYS A 91 43.37 -19.80 8.96
CA LYS A 91 44.20 -20.41 7.91
C LYS A 91 43.34 -21.04 6.83
N MET A 92 43.65 -20.61 5.60
CA MET A 92 43.41 -21.25 4.31
C MET A 92 42.02 -21.04 3.69
N ALA A 93 42.02 -20.11 2.72
CA ALA A 93 40.99 -19.90 1.74
C ALA A 93 40.74 -21.17 0.91
N HIS A 94 39.50 -21.38 0.45
CA HIS A 94 39.18 -21.50 -0.98
C HIS A 94 37.65 -21.49 -1.18
N HIS A 95 37.18 -20.44 -1.89
CA HIS A 95 35.91 -20.32 -2.61
C HIS A 95 34.58 -20.48 -1.88
N ARG A 96 34.04 -19.36 -1.38
CA ARG A 96 32.64 -18.94 -1.63
C ARG A 96 32.49 -17.44 -1.34
N PRO A 97 31.89 -16.62 -2.24
CA PRO A 97 31.58 -15.24 -1.90
C PRO A 97 30.36 -15.25 -0.98
N LYS A 98 30.60 -15.25 0.33
CA LYS A 98 29.58 -14.83 1.30
C LYS A 98 29.65 -13.31 1.33
N TYR A 99 28.57 -12.65 0.94
CA TYR A 99 28.36 -11.23 1.24
C TYR A 99 28.38 -11.07 2.76
N SER A 100 29.55 -10.76 3.33
CA SER A 100 29.62 -10.24 4.69
C SER A 100 29.36 -8.75 4.59
N PHE A 101 28.26 -8.32 5.22
CA PHE A 101 27.99 -6.91 5.42
C PHE A 101 29.10 -6.37 6.33
N ASN A 102 30.04 -5.63 5.76
CA ASN A 102 31.10 -4.99 6.53
C ASN A 102 30.51 -3.75 7.21
N GLU A 103 29.99 -3.95 8.41
CA GLU A 103 29.34 -2.92 9.23
C GLU A 103 30.27 -1.72 9.48
N LYS A 104 31.60 -1.93 9.51
CA LYS A 104 32.59 -0.84 9.59
C LYS A 104 32.70 -0.02 8.31
N ALA A 105 32.57 -0.65 7.14
CA ALA A 105 32.57 0.08 5.88
C ALA A 105 31.27 0.86 5.70
N PHE A 106 30.14 0.31 6.14
CA PHE A 106 28.85 1.00 6.10
C PHE A 106 28.76 2.13 7.12
N SER A 107 29.27 1.92 8.33
CA SER A 107 29.31 2.98 9.34
C SER A 107 30.27 4.10 8.95
N ASN A 108 31.43 3.81 8.38
CA ASN A 108 32.32 4.85 7.83
C ASN A 108 31.65 5.65 6.70
N LEU A 109 30.89 4.99 5.82
CA LEU A 109 30.19 5.65 4.71
C LEU A 109 29.05 6.57 5.22
N LEU A 110 28.35 6.17 6.28
CA LEU A 110 27.37 7.00 6.95
C LEU A 110 28.01 8.16 7.74
N TYR A 111 29.13 7.90 8.42
CA TYR A 111 29.87 8.90 9.19
C TYR A 111 30.50 9.96 8.27
N GLU A 112 31.06 9.55 7.14
CA GLU A 112 31.53 10.48 6.10
C GLU A 112 30.38 11.29 5.51
N SER A 113 29.20 10.69 5.27
CA SER A 113 28.05 11.45 4.78
C SER A 113 27.50 12.44 5.82
N MET A 114 27.55 12.12 7.11
CA MET A 114 27.08 13.02 8.18
C MET A 114 28.11 14.09 8.52
N ASN A 115 29.41 13.80 8.43
CA ASN A 115 30.46 14.82 8.58
C ASN A 115 30.46 15.83 7.43
N GLN A 116 30.13 15.41 6.20
CA GLN A 116 29.97 16.35 5.08
C GLN A 116 28.80 17.32 5.26
N ILE A 117 27.75 16.93 5.99
CA ILE A 117 26.61 17.80 6.30
C ILE A 117 26.95 18.77 7.46
N THR A 118 27.86 18.37 8.36
CA THR A 118 28.16 19.13 9.58
C THR A 118 29.41 20.02 9.46
N GLN A 119 30.28 19.81 8.46
CA GLN A 119 31.49 20.63 8.24
C GLN A 119 31.34 21.72 7.16
N GLN A 120 30.12 22.07 6.72
CA GLN A 120 29.89 23.24 5.84
C GLN A 120 30.04 24.61 6.53
N LYS A 121 30.85 24.70 7.57
CA LYS A 121 31.26 25.97 8.21
C LYS A 121 32.74 25.99 8.52
N THR A 122 33.62 25.54 7.62
CA THR A 122 34.97 26.12 7.53
C THR A 122 35.66 25.75 6.22
N GLN A 123 36.23 26.79 5.60
CA GLN A 123 37.24 26.80 4.53
C GLN A 123 36.77 26.54 3.08
N ASP A 124 36.69 27.68 2.38
CA ASP A 124 36.80 27.86 0.94
C ASP A 124 38.03 27.16 0.31
N ASN A 125 37.84 26.82 -0.98
CA ASN A 125 38.85 26.60 -2.03
C ASN A 125 38.94 25.22 -2.72
N GLU A 126 37.82 24.49 -2.95
CA GLU A 126 37.75 23.46 -4.02
C GLU A 126 36.35 23.36 -4.69
N ALA A 127 35.68 24.50 -4.92
CA ALA A 127 34.24 24.54 -5.19
C ALA A 127 33.77 24.06 -6.59
N ASP A 128 34.60 24.03 -7.64
CA ASP A 128 34.08 23.84 -9.01
C ASP A 128 33.93 22.38 -9.46
N MET A 129 34.63 21.41 -8.84
CA MET A 129 34.56 20.01 -9.29
C MET A 129 33.58 19.14 -8.49
N GLN A 130 33.25 19.52 -7.24
CA GLN A 130 32.32 18.78 -6.38
C GLN A 130 30.85 19.21 -6.53
N CYS A 131 30.58 20.46 -6.92
CA CYS A 131 29.22 20.97 -7.15
C CYS A 131 28.47 20.17 -8.23
N SER A 132 29.17 19.83 -9.32
CA SER A 132 28.63 19.06 -10.45
C SER A 132 28.26 17.61 -10.08
N LYS A 133 29.04 16.96 -9.20
CA LYS A 133 28.75 15.59 -8.74
C LYS A 133 27.57 15.55 -7.75
N SER A 134 27.47 16.54 -6.87
CA SER A 134 26.35 16.68 -5.91
C SER A 134 25.03 16.97 -6.62
N GLN A 135 25.01 17.84 -7.63
CA GLN A 135 23.82 18.08 -8.45
C GLN A 135 23.40 16.84 -9.26
N ALA A 136 24.35 16.09 -9.83
CA ALA A 136 24.04 14.86 -10.57
C ALA A 136 23.44 13.76 -9.67
N LEU A 137 23.88 13.65 -8.42
CA LEU A 137 23.32 12.71 -7.42
C LEU A 137 21.92 13.15 -6.95
N LYS A 138 21.69 14.45 -6.75
CA LYS A 138 20.36 15.03 -6.47
C LYS A 138 19.39 14.80 -7.63
N GLN A 139 19.84 14.94 -8.87
CA GLN A 139 19.01 14.68 -10.04
C GLN A 139 18.68 13.19 -10.20
N LYS A 140 19.66 12.30 -9.96
CA LYS A 140 19.44 10.84 -9.99
C LYS A 140 18.42 10.40 -8.94
N SER A 141 18.54 10.87 -7.70
CA SER A 141 17.58 10.55 -6.62
C SER A 141 16.17 11.09 -6.92
N LEU A 142 16.06 12.29 -7.47
CA LEU A 142 14.77 12.87 -7.89
C LEU A 142 14.13 12.05 -9.03
N ASN A 143 14.90 11.63 -10.02
CA ASN A 143 14.43 10.74 -11.09
C ASN A 143 13.97 9.38 -10.54
N THR A 144 14.72 8.78 -9.61
CA THR A 144 14.31 7.53 -8.94
C THR A 144 13.00 7.70 -8.17
N LEU A 145 12.83 8.79 -7.43
CA LEU A 145 11.58 9.10 -6.72
C LEU A 145 10.40 9.26 -7.69
N GLN A 146 10.59 9.95 -8.81
CA GLN A 146 9.54 10.08 -9.83
C GLN A 146 9.14 8.72 -10.43
N ILE A 147 10.10 7.83 -10.67
CA ILE A 147 9.84 6.47 -11.16
C ILE A 147 9.05 5.67 -10.12
N LEU A 148 9.43 5.73 -8.85
CA LEU A 148 8.75 5.03 -7.76
C LEU A 148 7.31 5.53 -7.57
N ILE A 149 7.10 6.86 -7.62
CA ILE A 149 5.76 7.47 -7.55
C ILE A 149 4.90 7.03 -8.74
N LYS A 150 5.47 7.00 -9.96
CA LYS A 150 4.75 6.51 -11.15
C LYS A 150 4.38 5.04 -11.01
N LYS A 151 5.29 4.20 -10.52
CA LYS A 151 5.04 2.77 -10.29
C LYS A 151 3.92 2.56 -9.26
N GLN A 152 3.99 3.25 -8.12
CA GLN A 152 2.95 3.20 -7.09
C GLN A 152 1.58 3.66 -7.61
N LYS A 153 1.53 4.75 -8.41
CA LYS A 153 0.28 5.21 -9.03
C LYS A 153 -0.30 4.18 -10.01
N ASN A 154 0.55 3.46 -10.76
CA ASN A 154 0.09 2.39 -11.64
C ASN A 154 -0.42 1.18 -10.85
N ASP A 155 0.26 0.77 -9.78
CA ASP A 155 -0.16 -0.34 -8.93
C ASP A 155 -1.48 -0.02 -8.21
N GLN A 156 -1.65 1.22 -7.72
CA GLN A 156 -2.93 1.70 -7.17
C GLN A 156 -4.06 1.71 -8.20
N ARG A 157 -3.78 2.13 -9.45
CA ARG A 157 -4.77 2.08 -10.53
C ARG A 157 -5.22 0.65 -10.80
N LYS A 158 -4.28 -0.31 -10.83
CA LYS A 158 -4.58 -1.73 -11.04
C LYS A 158 -5.38 -2.32 -9.89
N GLY A 159 -4.99 -2.04 -8.64
CA GLY A 159 -5.74 -2.47 -7.45
C GLY A 159 -7.16 -1.93 -7.41
N ASN A 160 -7.35 -0.64 -7.74
CA ASN A 160 -8.67 -0.05 -7.87
C ASN A 160 -9.48 -0.76 -8.96
N GLU A 161 -8.89 -1.04 -10.12
CA GLU A 161 -9.59 -1.73 -11.21
C GLU A 161 -10.10 -3.13 -10.81
N ASP A 162 -9.32 -3.89 -10.06
CA ASP A 162 -9.74 -5.22 -9.59
C ASP A 162 -10.83 -5.13 -8.52
N MET A 163 -10.75 -4.15 -7.62
CA MET A 163 -11.83 -3.89 -6.65
C MET A 163 -13.14 -3.49 -7.33
N PHE A 164 -13.06 -2.71 -8.41
CA PHE A 164 -14.23 -2.34 -9.20
C PHE A 164 -14.85 -3.50 -9.99
N LYS A 165 -14.02 -4.40 -10.54
CA LYS A 165 -14.54 -5.64 -11.15
C LYS A 165 -15.29 -6.49 -10.13
N LEU A 166 -14.77 -6.57 -8.90
CA LEU A 166 -15.45 -7.28 -7.82
C LEU A 166 -16.79 -6.60 -7.48
N LEU A 167 -16.79 -5.28 -7.32
CA LEU A 167 -18.02 -4.50 -7.07
C LEU A 167 -19.06 -4.73 -8.18
N GLN A 168 -18.64 -4.71 -9.45
CA GLN A 168 -19.51 -4.98 -10.59
C GLN A 168 -20.07 -6.41 -10.56
N LYS A 169 -19.26 -7.42 -10.20
CA LYS A 169 -19.73 -8.81 -10.03
C LYS A 169 -20.74 -8.93 -8.88
N CYS A 170 -20.47 -8.29 -7.75
CA CYS A 170 -21.39 -8.27 -6.62
C CYS A 170 -22.72 -7.62 -7.01
N MET A 171 -22.69 -6.46 -7.67
CA MET A 171 -23.90 -5.80 -8.17
C MET A 171 -24.67 -6.65 -9.17
N ASN A 172 -23.99 -7.38 -10.07
CA ASN A 172 -24.66 -8.29 -11.00
C ASN A 172 -25.31 -9.49 -10.28
N LEU A 173 -24.67 -10.03 -9.23
CA LEU A 173 -25.22 -11.12 -8.43
C LEU A 173 -26.46 -10.68 -7.64
N ILE A 174 -26.40 -9.52 -6.99
CA ILE A 174 -27.55 -8.92 -6.28
C ILE A 174 -28.65 -8.59 -7.30
N GLY A 175 -28.26 -8.05 -8.47
CA GLY A 175 -29.17 -7.75 -9.58
C GLY A 175 -29.87 -8.97 -10.19
N GLY A 176 -29.32 -10.18 -10.03
CA GLY A 176 -29.99 -11.43 -10.40
C GLY A 176 -31.05 -11.86 -9.37
N ASN A 177 -30.95 -11.39 -8.14
CA ASN A 177 -31.76 -11.78 -7.00
C ASN A 177 -32.47 -10.58 -6.34
N LYS A 178 -32.85 -9.56 -7.12
CA LYS A 178 -33.35 -8.27 -6.59
C LYS A 178 -34.48 -8.40 -5.57
N HIS A 179 -35.35 -9.39 -5.76
CA HIS A 179 -36.48 -9.68 -4.87
C HIS A 179 -36.06 -10.14 -3.45
N LEU A 180 -34.79 -10.52 -3.25
CA LEU A 180 -34.22 -10.91 -1.96
C LEU A 180 -33.51 -9.76 -1.25
N PHE A 181 -33.37 -8.60 -1.90
CA PHE A 181 -32.58 -7.47 -1.40
C PHE A 181 -33.36 -6.17 -1.58
N ASP A 182 -34.10 -5.79 -0.54
CA ASP A 182 -34.90 -4.55 -0.51
C ASP A 182 -34.04 -3.28 -0.71
N GLU A 183 -32.76 -3.33 -0.34
CA GLU A 183 -31.80 -2.22 -0.49
C GLU A 183 -31.15 -2.14 -1.88
N HIS A 184 -31.53 -3.03 -2.83
CA HIS A 184 -30.90 -3.11 -4.15
C HIS A 184 -30.88 -1.75 -4.87
N ASP A 185 -31.96 -0.97 -4.79
CA ASP A 185 -32.07 0.29 -5.51
C ASP A 185 -31.15 1.38 -4.93
N GLU A 186 -30.94 1.38 -3.62
CA GLU A 186 -29.99 2.28 -2.95
C GLU A 186 -28.55 1.91 -3.33
N LEU A 187 -28.22 0.61 -3.28
CA LEU A 187 -26.93 0.06 -3.70
C LEU A 187 -26.62 0.35 -5.18
N GLN A 188 -27.62 0.23 -6.05
CA GLN A 188 -27.52 0.56 -7.47
C GLN A 188 -27.20 2.04 -7.69
N GLN A 189 -27.84 2.94 -6.93
CA GLN A 189 -27.57 4.38 -6.99
C GLN A 189 -26.18 4.74 -6.48
N GLU A 190 -25.72 4.10 -5.40
CA GLU A 190 -24.39 4.31 -4.86
C GLU A 190 -23.31 3.81 -5.84
N TYR A 191 -23.51 2.61 -6.41
CA TYR A 191 -22.66 2.09 -7.47
C TYR A 191 -22.53 3.07 -8.65
N GLN A 192 -23.65 3.62 -9.12
CA GLN A 192 -23.62 4.61 -10.21
C GLN A 192 -22.88 5.90 -9.83
N ARG A 193 -23.02 6.38 -8.58
CA ARG A 193 -22.27 7.53 -8.08
C ARG A 193 -20.77 7.26 -8.07
N ILE A 194 -20.36 6.09 -7.57
CA ILE A 194 -18.95 5.67 -7.53
C ILE A 194 -18.37 5.61 -8.97
N VAL A 195 -19.11 5.02 -9.92
CA VAL A 195 -18.68 4.95 -11.33
C VAL A 195 -18.55 6.35 -11.95
N LYS A 196 -19.49 7.27 -11.71
CA LYS A 196 -19.45 8.65 -12.21
C LYS A 196 -18.26 9.44 -11.65
N ASN A 197 -17.93 9.25 -10.38
CA ASN A 197 -16.82 9.94 -9.73
C ASN A 197 -15.44 9.47 -10.23
N ASN A 198 -15.38 8.32 -10.93
CA ASN A 198 -14.14 7.73 -11.43
C ASN A 198 -14.09 7.76 -12.97
N LYS A 199 -13.49 8.82 -13.55
CA LYS A 199 -13.45 9.05 -15.01
C LYS A 199 -12.93 7.86 -15.83
N HIS A 200 -11.86 7.22 -15.39
CA HIS A 200 -11.29 6.05 -16.09
C HIS A 200 -12.26 4.86 -16.13
N ILE A 201 -13.00 4.67 -15.04
CA ILE A 201 -13.91 3.54 -14.85
C ILE A 201 -15.22 3.81 -15.61
N SER A 202 -15.74 5.03 -15.52
CA SER A 202 -16.87 5.48 -16.34
C SER A 202 -16.63 5.23 -17.83
N SER A 203 -15.45 5.62 -18.35
CA SER A 203 -15.08 5.36 -19.75
C SER A 203 -15.07 3.87 -20.08
N LYS A 204 -14.54 3.03 -19.18
CA LYS A 204 -14.47 1.58 -19.39
C LYS A 204 -15.86 0.92 -19.37
N VAL A 205 -16.68 1.23 -18.38
CA VAL A 205 -18.06 0.73 -18.27
C VAL A 205 -18.88 1.15 -19.49
N ASN A 206 -18.70 2.38 -19.98
CA ASN A 206 -19.34 2.85 -21.21
C ASN A 206 -18.90 2.05 -22.44
N LEU A 207 -17.62 1.70 -22.55
CA LEU A 207 -17.12 0.85 -23.65
C LEU A 207 -17.68 -0.57 -23.57
N GLU A 208 -17.74 -1.16 -22.38
CA GLU A 208 -18.35 -2.47 -22.16
C GLU A 208 -19.83 -2.48 -22.54
N MET A 209 -20.58 -1.44 -22.15
CA MET A 209 -21.99 -1.31 -22.48
C MET A 209 -22.23 -1.09 -23.99
N LYS A 210 -21.38 -0.32 -24.66
CA LYS A 210 -21.39 -0.19 -26.13
C LYS A 210 -21.07 -1.52 -26.81
N SER A 211 -20.07 -2.25 -26.32
CA SER A 211 -19.70 -3.57 -26.84
C SER A 211 -20.86 -4.57 -26.69
N TYR A 212 -21.53 -4.58 -25.54
CA TYR A 212 -22.70 -5.42 -25.30
C TYR A 212 -23.85 -5.10 -26.27
N LYS A 213 -24.16 -3.82 -26.48
CA LYS A 213 -25.16 -3.40 -27.48
C LYS A 213 -24.82 -3.84 -28.90
N ILE A 214 -23.55 -3.74 -29.30
CA ILE A 214 -23.10 -4.22 -30.62
C ILE A 214 -23.35 -5.72 -30.76
N LYS A 215 -23.03 -6.51 -29.72
CA LYS A 215 -23.29 -7.96 -29.73
C LYS A 215 -24.79 -8.25 -29.88
N GLN A 216 -25.65 -7.55 -29.14
CA GLN A 216 -27.10 -7.70 -29.27
C GLN A 216 -27.60 -7.36 -30.68
N ASN A 217 -27.13 -6.25 -31.26
CA ASN A 217 -27.50 -5.85 -32.62
C ASN A 217 -27.07 -6.88 -33.66
N ILE A 218 -25.86 -7.46 -33.51
CA ILE A 218 -25.39 -8.54 -34.40
C ILE A 218 -26.29 -9.77 -34.25
N SER A 219 -26.62 -10.19 -33.02
CA SER A 219 -27.53 -11.32 -32.81
C SER A 219 -28.91 -11.08 -33.43
N GLN A 220 -29.46 -9.88 -33.30
CA GLN A 220 -30.74 -9.50 -33.93
C GLN A 220 -30.63 -9.51 -35.45
N LEU A 221 -29.52 -9.00 -36.01
CA LEU A 221 -29.28 -9.02 -37.45
C LEU A 221 -29.23 -10.46 -37.98
N MET A 222 -28.47 -11.35 -37.32
CA MET A 222 -28.39 -12.76 -37.69
C MET A 222 -29.76 -13.45 -37.63
N ALA A 223 -30.54 -13.20 -36.56
CA ALA A 223 -31.90 -13.74 -36.45
C ALA A 223 -32.83 -13.22 -37.57
N SER A 224 -32.71 -11.93 -37.93
CA SER A 224 -33.49 -11.35 -39.03
C SER A 224 -33.10 -11.93 -40.40
N GLN A 225 -31.82 -12.28 -40.59
CA GLN A 225 -31.35 -12.93 -41.80
C GLN A 225 -31.89 -14.36 -41.90
N GLU A 226 -31.89 -15.11 -40.80
CA GLU A 226 -32.48 -16.45 -40.74
C GLU A 226 -33.99 -16.42 -41.00
N SER A 227 -34.72 -15.48 -40.40
CA SER A 227 -36.15 -15.33 -40.64
C SER A 227 -36.45 -14.94 -42.09
N PHE A 228 -35.63 -14.06 -42.68
CA PHE A 228 -35.76 -13.70 -44.10
C PHE A 228 -35.48 -14.87 -45.03
N LYS A 229 -34.45 -15.69 -44.74
CA LYS A 229 -34.16 -16.91 -45.50
C LYS A 229 -35.30 -17.92 -45.39
N SER A 230 -35.88 -18.09 -44.20
CA SER A 230 -37.04 -18.95 -43.99
C SER A 230 -38.26 -18.45 -44.76
N TYR A 231 -38.49 -17.13 -44.81
CA TYR A 231 -39.57 -16.53 -45.58
C TYR A 231 -39.38 -16.76 -47.08
N LEU A 232 -38.18 -16.56 -47.63
CA LEU A 232 -37.91 -16.86 -49.04
C LEU A 232 -38.14 -18.33 -49.38
N ASN A 233 -37.69 -19.24 -48.51
CA ASN A 233 -37.92 -20.67 -48.67
C ASN A 233 -39.40 -21.09 -48.54
N SER A 234 -40.28 -20.26 -47.97
CA SER A 234 -41.72 -20.55 -47.89
C SER A 234 -42.51 -20.00 -49.07
N ILE A 235 -41.87 -19.22 -49.95
CA ILE A 235 -42.48 -18.60 -51.14
C ILE A 235 -42.06 -19.32 -52.43
N ILE A 236 -40.89 -19.99 -52.40
CA ILE A 236 -40.43 -20.93 -53.43
C ILE A 236 -41.15 -22.26 -53.23
#